data_AF-D7EHV7-F1
#
_entry.id   AF-D7EHV7-F1
#
_cell.length_a   1.000
_cell.length_b   1.000
_cell.length_c   1.000
_cell.angle_alpha   90.00
_cell.angle_beta   90.00
_cell.angle_gamma   90.00
#
_symmetry.space_group_name_H-M   'P 1'
#
loop_
_entity.id
_entity.type
_entity.pdbx_description
1 polymer ?
#
loop_
_entity_poly.entity_id
_entity_poly.type
_entity_poly.pdbx_seq_one_letter_code
_entity_poly.pdbx_strand_id
1 'polypeptide(L)'
;MKNTQVKFNENDVFHQLFWFRRLLALPNAQKLNTSYSYLFHVVGMIFLLLVLFVWSLFNKCKAWKEFSSLSVFVFEVVTLIILTLFSLVTILFTNFLRRKSFKVLMENLTELDHLMNNLQFRKRRKCIFIELVTVHLVFVFLYIYDIYTSVISFESNTYIFKIPDFINQYVMTLEVVTMCNYAQAIKCKFKALNLSLKKYVKSSVQNSSMNCDLDKYMDMHSKLCSTISTFNDCFGVQILGVFFVGLIATTYGAFIFLLYASGNAKISYDVSVFYRLMLFLIFICYFMLLGIIITVSCVATAWTGRHTATVCYKQLLQTLPFPKSLCERTLKKELLALADQVSQRQINFTACRFLTIDFKTLCTLFGSTAMNVIILLQFKK
;
A
#
# COMPACT_ATOMS: atom_id res chain seq x y z
N MET A 1 19.40 -35.68 -0.32
CA MET A 1 18.89 -34.47 -0.99
C MET A 1 20.06 -33.57 -1.36
N LYS A 2 20.37 -33.42 -2.65
CA LYS A 2 21.36 -32.42 -3.11
C LYS A 2 20.70 -31.05 -3.03
N ASN A 3 21.29 -30.14 -2.26
CA ASN A 3 20.90 -28.72 -2.21
C ASN A 3 21.25 -28.08 -3.56
N THR A 4 20.34 -28.18 -4.52
CA THR A 4 20.46 -27.45 -5.78
C THR A 4 20.26 -25.97 -5.47
N GLN A 5 21.37 -25.22 -5.37
CA GLN A 5 21.31 -23.76 -5.32
C GLN A 5 20.63 -23.27 -6.60
N VAL A 6 19.37 -22.88 -6.49
CA VAL A 6 18.61 -22.24 -7.56
C VAL A 6 19.31 -20.93 -7.88
N LYS A 7 20.02 -20.88 -9.02
CA LYS A 7 20.53 -19.62 -9.58
C LYS A 7 19.34 -18.76 -9.99
N PHE A 8 18.99 -17.79 -9.14
CA PHE A 8 18.05 -16.72 -9.48
C PHE A 8 18.53 -16.03 -10.76
N ASN A 9 17.63 -15.91 -11.73
CA ASN A 9 17.89 -15.17 -12.94
C ASN A 9 17.58 -13.69 -12.66
N GLU A 10 18.58 -12.80 -12.75
CA GLU A 10 18.53 -11.38 -12.34
C GLU A 10 17.47 -10.52 -13.06
N ASN A 11 16.78 -11.09 -14.05
CA ASN A 11 15.72 -10.45 -14.81
C ASN A 11 14.36 -10.57 -14.13
N ASP A 12 14.21 -10.31 -12.83
CA ASP A 12 12.93 -10.52 -12.12
C ASP A 12 12.08 -9.24 -11.96
N VAL A 13 10.74 -9.37 -11.89
CA VAL A 13 9.77 -8.23 -11.86
C VAL A 13 10.06 -7.29 -10.71
N PHE A 14 10.44 -7.87 -9.57
CA PHE A 14 10.77 -7.15 -8.38
C PHE A 14 12.04 -6.31 -8.56
N HIS A 15 12.96 -6.67 -9.47
CA HIS A 15 14.18 -5.89 -9.73
C HIS A 15 13.90 -4.46 -10.22
N GLN A 16 12.83 -4.24 -10.99
CA GLN A 16 12.45 -2.90 -11.49
C GLN A 16 11.74 -2.04 -10.42
N LEU A 17 10.86 -2.65 -9.62
CA LEU A 17 10.37 -2.03 -8.37
C LEU A 17 11.54 -1.69 -7.45
N PHE A 18 12.54 -2.58 -7.38
CA PHE A 18 13.80 -2.39 -6.67
C PHE A 18 14.75 -1.37 -7.32
N TRP A 19 14.58 -1.01 -8.59
CA TRP A 19 15.40 0.00 -9.26
C TRP A 19 14.95 1.42 -8.89
N PHE A 20 13.64 1.60 -8.73
CA PHE A 20 13.10 2.81 -8.12
C PHE A 20 13.25 2.82 -6.60
N ARG A 21 13.16 1.64 -5.97
CA ARG A 21 13.64 1.44 -4.59
C ARG A 21 15.16 1.55 -4.47
N ARG A 22 15.95 1.58 -5.55
CA ARG A 22 17.40 1.84 -5.53
C ARG A 22 17.68 3.33 -5.42
N LEU A 23 16.82 4.17 -6.00
CA LEU A 23 16.75 5.61 -5.74
C LEU A 23 16.33 5.91 -4.29
N LEU A 24 15.49 5.04 -3.70
CA LEU A 24 15.11 5.05 -2.27
C LEU A 24 15.84 3.99 -1.43
N ALA A 25 16.98 3.50 -1.95
CA ALA A 25 17.88 2.56 -1.32
C ALA A 25 17.29 1.14 -1.03
N LEU A 26 17.65 0.14 -1.87
CA LEU A 26 17.75 -1.28 -1.49
C LEU A 26 18.60 -2.05 -2.53
N PRO A 27 19.71 -2.71 -2.14
CA PRO A 27 20.54 -3.46 -3.07
C PRO A 27 19.96 -4.85 -3.32
N ASN A 28 20.38 -5.42 -4.44
CA ASN A 28 19.99 -6.73 -4.96
C ASN A 28 20.14 -7.82 -3.89
N ALA A 29 19.07 -8.56 -3.58
CA ALA A 29 18.97 -9.53 -2.48
C ALA A 29 20.10 -10.58 -2.43
N GLN A 30 20.80 -10.82 -3.54
CA GLN A 30 21.87 -11.81 -3.65
C GLN A 30 23.31 -11.26 -3.53
N LYS A 31 23.53 -9.94 -3.60
CA LYS A 31 24.84 -9.30 -3.29
C LYS A 31 24.75 -8.47 -2.02
N LEU A 32 24.09 -9.04 -1.00
CA LEU A 32 23.77 -8.37 0.26
C LEU A 32 24.89 -8.41 1.31
N ASN A 33 26.00 -9.09 1.01
CA ASN A 33 27.24 -8.89 1.77
C ASN A 33 27.85 -7.57 1.29
N THR A 34 27.67 -6.56 2.14
CA THR A 34 28.46 -5.32 2.22
C THR A 34 28.49 -4.44 0.97
N SER A 35 27.45 -3.62 0.79
CA SER A 35 27.69 -2.31 0.18
C SER A 35 27.38 -1.24 1.21
N TYR A 36 28.42 -0.81 1.93
CA TYR A 36 28.37 0.35 2.84
C TYR A 36 27.74 1.58 2.17
N SER A 37 27.84 1.69 0.84
CA SER A 37 27.17 2.73 0.03
C SER A 37 25.65 2.74 0.20
N TYR A 38 24.99 1.58 0.30
CA TYR A 38 23.55 1.54 0.52
C TYR A 38 23.15 2.05 1.91
N LEU A 39 23.87 1.61 2.94
CA LEU A 39 23.65 2.11 4.30
C LEU A 39 23.86 3.62 4.35
N PHE A 40 24.91 4.12 3.70
CA PHE A 40 25.21 5.54 3.58
C PHE A 40 24.08 6.31 2.89
N HIS A 41 23.49 5.77 1.82
CA HIS A 41 22.33 6.39 1.17
C HIS A 41 21.09 6.44 2.06
N VAL A 42 20.76 5.36 2.78
CA VAL A 42 19.61 5.37 3.71
C VAL A 42 19.82 6.37 4.82
N VAL A 43 20.99 6.35 5.46
CA VAL A 43 21.34 7.29 6.54
C VAL A 43 21.36 8.72 6.02
N GLY A 44 21.90 8.95 4.82
CA GLY A 44 21.90 10.24 4.15
C GLY A 44 20.50 10.77 3.86
N MET A 45 19.56 9.92 3.43
CA MET A 45 18.16 10.30 3.20
C MET A 45 17.44 10.63 4.51
N ILE A 46 17.67 9.86 5.59
CA ILE A 46 17.14 10.18 6.93
C ILE A 46 17.68 11.53 7.41
N PHE A 47 18.99 11.74 7.28
CA PHE A 47 19.63 13.00 7.67
C PHE A 47 19.09 14.18 6.85
N LEU A 48 18.97 14.03 5.52
CA LEU A 48 18.41 15.05 4.65
C LEU A 48 16.97 15.41 5.04
N LEU A 49 16.11 14.41 5.30
CA LEU A 49 14.74 14.64 5.77
C LEU A 49 14.70 15.38 7.10
N LEU A 50 15.59 15.05 8.04
CA LEU A 50 15.68 15.74 9.34
C LEU A 50 16.15 17.19 9.19
N VAL A 51 17.17 17.44 8.36
CA VAL A 51 17.65 18.81 8.09
C VAL A 51 16.55 19.65 7.44
N LEU A 52 15.89 19.10 6.42
CA LEU A 52 14.77 19.74 5.73
C LEU A 52 13.59 20.02 6.68
N PHE A 53 13.28 19.08 7.57
CA PHE A 53 12.27 19.24 8.60
C PHE A 53 12.61 20.38 9.58
N VAL A 54 13.81 20.37 10.17
CA VAL A 54 14.25 21.42 11.10
C VAL A 54 14.26 22.79 10.41
N TRP A 55 14.75 22.84 9.18
CA TRP A 55 14.78 24.06 8.39
C TRP A 55 13.37 24.59 8.08
N SER A 56 12.42 23.73 7.67
CA SER A 56 11.03 24.15 7.44
C SER A 56 10.35 24.59 8.74
N LEU A 57 10.54 23.84 9.84
CA LEU A 57 9.99 24.20 11.14
C LEU A 57 10.50 25.56 11.63
N PHE A 58 11.81 25.80 11.57
CA PHE A 58 12.42 27.07 11.94
C PHE A 58 11.83 28.24 11.15
N ASN A 59 11.68 28.07 9.84
CA ASN A 59 11.13 29.11 8.99
C ASN A 59 9.63 29.33 9.21
N LYS A 60 8.83 28.27 9.39
CA LYS A 60 7.42 28.40 9.77
C LYS A 60 7.28 29.14 11.10
N CYS A 61 8.11 28.83 12.09
CA CYS A 61 8.14 29.54 13.38
C CYS A 61 8.52 31.01 13.21
N LYS A 62 9.48 31.33 12.34
CA LYS A 62 9.87 32.73 12.05
C LYS A 62 8.73 33.49 11.36
N ALA A 63 8.02 32.84 10.44
CA ALA A 63 6.90 33.37 9.69
C ALA A 63 5.55 33.27 10.42
N TRP A 64 5.51 32.90 11.71
CA TRP A 64 4.26 32.63 12.43
C TRP A 64 3.27 33.80 12.40
N LYS A 65 3.77 35.05 12.33
CA LYS A 65 2.95 36.27 12.25
C LYS A 65 2.21 36.42 10.92
N GLU A 66 2.65 35.75 9.87
CA GLU A 66 2.03 35.78 8.54
C GLU A 66 0.84 34.81 8.44
N PHE A 67 0.68 33.91 9.41
CA PHE A 67 -0.44 32.98 9.45
C PHE A 67 -1.73 33.68 9.89
N SER A 68 -2.84 33.31 9.24
CA SER A 68 -4.16 33.89 9.50
C SER A 68 -4.69 33.61 10.91
N SER A 69 -4.23 32.54 11.57
CA SER A 69 -4.56 32.23 12.96
C SER A 69 -3.58 31.24 13.59
N LEU A 70 -3.48 31.25 14.93
CA LEU A 70 -2.66 30.31 15.70
C LEU A 70 -3.04 28.85 15.44
N SER A 71 -4.33 28.55 15.26
CA SER A 71 -4.80 27.18 15.02
C SER A 71 -4.26 26.63 13.70
N VAL A 72 -4.29 27.43 12.62
CA VAL A 72 -3.74 27.07 11.30
C VAL A 72 -2.25 26.73 11.44
N PHE A 73 -1.49 27.60 12.11
CA PHE A 73 -0.07 27.38 12.37
C PHE A 73 0.19 26.07 13.14
N VAL A 74 -0.54 25.84 14.23
CA VAL A 74 -0.39 24.61 15.04
C VAL A 74 -0.68 23.37 14.20
N PHE A 75 -1.77 23.37 13.43
CA PHE A 75 -2.10 22.23 12.57
C PHE A 75 -1.05 21.98 11.49
N GLU A 76 -0.49 23.02 10.87
CA GLU A 76 0.58 22.84 9.89
C GLU A 76 1.84 22.25 10.50
N VAL A 77 2.24 22.74 11.68
CA VAL A 77 3.42 22.21 12.41
C VAL A 77 3.19 20.75 12.80
N VAL A 78 2.02 20.42 13.34
CA VAL A 78 1.65 19.04 13.70
C VAL A 78 1.64 18.14 12.46
N THR A 79 1.08 18.62 11.35
CA THR A 79 1.04 17.85 10.08
C THR A 79 2.45 17.58 9.56
N LEU A 80 3.33 18.59 9.55
CA LEU A 80 4.73 18.46 9.13
C LEU A 80 5.49 17.46 10.02
N ILE A 81 5.31 17.54 11.35
CA ILE A 81 5.91 16.61 12.31
C ILE A 81 5.45 15.19 12.01
N ILE A 82 4.14 14.97 11.89
CA ILE A 82 3.57 13.63 11.70
C ILE A 82 3.97 13.05 10.34
N LEU A 83 3.95 13.83 9.26
CA LEU A 83 4.43 13.38 7.95
C LEU A 83 5.90 12.98 8.00
N THR A 84 6.75 13.81 8.60
CA THR A 84 8.19 13.55 8.69
C THR A 84 8.46 12.31 9.53
N LEU A 85 7.84 12.20 10.71
CA LEU A 85 7.95 11.02 11.56
C LEU A 85 7.49 9.76 10.83
N PHE A 86 6.37 9.83 10.10
CA PHE A 86 5.89 8.71 9.30
C PHE A 86 6.88 8.31 8.20
N SER A 87 7.43 9.26 7.45
CA SER A 87 8.45 8.98 6.43
C SER A 87 9.70 8.34 7.04
N LEU A 88 10.19 8.87 8.16
CA LEU A 88 11.35 8.33 8.86
C LEU A 88 11.09 6.91 9.38
N VAL A 89 9.95 6.69 10.03
CA VAL A 89 9.53 5.36 10.50
C VAL A 89 9.43 4.41 9.33
N THR A 90 8.84 4.83 8.20
CA THR A 90 8.73 3.99 7.00
C THR A 90 10.09 3.61 6.45
N ILE A 91 11.02 4.56 6.32
CA ILE A 91 12.39 4.31 5.88
C ILE A 91 13.10 3.36 6.86
N LEU A 92 12.97 3.58 8.17
CA LEU A 92 13.58 2.73 9.18
C LEU A 92 13.01 1.31 9.19
N PHE A 93 11.69 1.17 9.10
CA PHE A 93 11.00 -0.12 9.09
C PHE A 93 11.36 -0.93 7.86
N THR A 94 11.32 -0.30 6.68
CA THR A 94 11.60 -0.93 5.41
C THR A 94 13.05 -1.39 5.29
N ASN A 95 14.00 -0.59 5.77
CA ASN A 95 15.43 -0.86 5.57
C ASN A 95 16.07 -1.65 6.73
N PHE A 96 15.65 -1.42 7.97
CA PHE A 96 16.29 -2.01 9.16
C PHE A 96 15.37 -2.98 9.89
N LEU A 97 14.25 -2.51 10.44
CA LEU A 97 13.51 -3.26 11.47
C LEU A 97 12.78 -4.49 10.90
N ARG A 98 12.24 -4.41 9.68
CA ARG A 98 11.46 -5.49 9.06
C ARG A 98 12.17 -6.17 7.89
N ARG A 99 13.49 -5.95 7.75
CA ARG A 99 14.28 -6.53 6.64
C ARG A 99 14.12 -8.04 6.52
N LYS A 100 14.11 -8.77 7.64
CA LYS A 100 13.91 -10.23 7.67
C LYS A 100 12.52 -10.61 7.14
N SER A 101 11.47 -9.91 7.58
CA SER A 101 10.09 -10.15 7.13
C SER A 101 9.93 -9.86 5.63
N PHE A 102 10.54 -8.78 5.13
CA PHE A 102 10.55 -8.47 3.69
C PHE A 102 11.26 -9.52 2.86
N LYS A 103 12.39 -10.06 3.35
CA LYS A 103 13.11 -11.15 2.69
C LYS A 103 12.22 -12.39 2.59
N VAL A 104 11.60 -12.79 3.70
CA VAL A 104 10.67 -13.93 3.74
C VAL A 104 9.46 -13.70 2.81
N LEU A 105 8.91 -12.49 2.78
CA LEU A 105 7.80 -12.13 1.89
C LEU A 105 8.21 -12.33 0.42
N MET A 106 9.39 -11.85 0.04
CA MET A 106 9.90 -11.99 -1.31
C MET A 106 10.18 -13.45 -1.68
N GLU A 107 10.86 -14.20 -0.82
CA GLU A 107 11.15 -15.62 -1.02
C GLU A 107 9.87 -16.43 -1.21
N ASN A 108 8.85 -16.19 -0.37
CA ASN A 108 7.55 -16.85 -0.50
C ASN A 108 6.87 -16.52 -1.83
N LEU A 109 6.93 -15.26 -2.28
CA LEU A 109 6.36 -14.87 -3.56
C LEU A 109 7.10 -15.54 -4.73
N THR A 110 8.43 -15.54 -4.73
CA THR A 110 9.22 -16.19 -5.79
C THR A 110 9.02 -17.70 -5.82
N GLU A 111 8.99 -18.36 -4.67
CA GLU A 111 8.71 -19.80 -4.56
C GLU A 111 7.34 -20.13 -5.18
N LEU A 112 6.31 -19.32 -4.87
CA LEU A 112 4.99 -19.45 -5.48
C LEU A 112 5.02 -19.20 -6.99
N ASP A 113 5.88 -18.31 -7.51
CA ASP A 113 6.02 -18.13 -8.96
C ASP A 113 6.60 -19.38 -9.64
N HIS A 114 7.59 -20.02 -9.02
CA HIS A 114 8.15 -21.28 -9.52
C HIS A 114 7.12 -22.41 -9.49
N LEU A 115 6.35 -22.55 -8.40
CA LEU A 115 5.34 -23.60 -8.26
C LEU A 115 4.21 -23.49 -9.29
N MET A 116 3.92 -22.26 -9.75
CA MET A 116 2.77 -21.95 -10.61
C MET A 116 3.13 -21.76 -12.10
N ASN A 117 4.42 -21.80 -12.46
CA ASN A 117 4.95 -21.66 -13.82
C ASN A 117 4.28 -20.51 -14.62
N ASN A 118 4.12 -19.34 -13.99
CA ASN A 118 3.09 -18.40 -14.39
C ASN A 118 3.61 -17.25 -15.27
N LEU A 119 3.30 -17.28 -16.58
CA LEU A 119 3.68 -16.25 -17.57
C LEU A 119 3.05 -14.87 -17.32
N GLN A 120 2.01 -14.78 -16.46
CA GLN A 120 1.31 -13.51 -16.18
C GLN A 120 2.20 -12.45 -15.52
N PHE A 121 3.29 -12.85 -14.89
CA PHE A 121 4.19 -11.95 -14.15
C PHE A 121 4.90 -10.94 -15.08
N ARG A 122 5.21 -11.31 -16.33
CA ARG A 122 5.91 -10.42 -17.27
C ARG A 122 5.05 -9.21 -17.70
N LYS A 123 3.74 -9.40 -17.89
CA LYS A 123 2.82 -8.30 -18.24
C LYS A 123 2.75 -7.26 -17.11
N ARG A 124 2.88 -7.73 -15.87
CA ARG A 124 2.72 -6.88 -14.69
C ARG A 124 3.87 -5.88 -14.47
N ARG A 125 5.10 -6.20 -14.88
CA ARG A 125 6.23 -5.25 -14.84
C ARG A 125 5.88 -3.93 -15.52
N LYS A 126 5.31 -4.05 -16.72
CA LYS A 126 4.94 -2.90 -17.53
C LYS A 126 3.87 -2.05 -16.83
N CYS A 127 2.89 -2.70 -16.21
CA CYS A 127 1.87 -2.00 -15.42
C CYS A 127 2.49 -1.21 -14.26
N ILE A 128 3.39 -1.82 -13.48
CA ILE A 128 4.02 -1.15 -12.34
C ILE A 128 4.87 0.05 -12.80
N PHE A 129 5.62 -0.10 -13.90
CA PHE A 129 6.38 1.00 -14.47
C PHE A 129 5.47 2.14 -14.91
N ILE A 130 4.36 1.84 -15.60
CA ILE A 130 3.36 2.83 -16.01
C ILE A 130 2.73 3.52 -14.80
N GLU A 131 2.31 2.76 -13.77
CA GLU A 131 1.77 3.31 -12.52
C GLU A 131 2.74 4.32 -11.90
N LEU A 132 4.02 3.96 -11.85
CA LEU A 132 5.05 4.80 -11.26
C LEU A 132 5.29 6.07 -12.07
N VAL A 133 5.38 5.97 -13.39
CA VAL A 133 5.47 7.15 -14.29
C VAL A 133 4.26 8.05 -14.10
N THR A 134 3.06 7.48 -14.04
CA THR A 134 1.82 8.24 -13.79
C THR A 134 1.87 8.97 -12.45
N VAL A 135 2.32 8.31 -11.38
CA VAL A 135 2.50 8.95 -10.07
C VAL A 135 3.44 10.14 -10.16
N HIS A 136 4.57 10.01 -10.87
CA HIS A 136 5.51 11.12 -11.03
C HIS A 136 4.89 12.30 -11.77
N LEU A 137 4.24 12.03 -12.90
CA LEU A 137 3.59 13.07 -13.70
C LEU A 137 2.52 13.82 -12.89
N VAL A 138 1.70 13.09 -12.13
CA VAL A 138 0.70 13.69 -11.24
C VAL A 138 1.36 14.54 -10.17
N PHE A 139 2.42 14.07 -9.52
CA PHE A 139 3.12 14.83 -8.49
C PHE A 139 3.80 16.09 -9.04
N VAL A 140 4.44 16.00 -10.21
CA VAL A 140 5.03 17.17 -10.87
C VAL A 140 3.95 18.20 -11.18
N PHE A 141 2.80 17.78 -11.69
CA PHE A 141 1.67 18.69 -11.94
C PHE A 141 1.14 19.33 -10.65
N LEU A 142 0.91 18.55 -9.61
CA LEU A 142 0.44 19.04 -8.30
C LEU A 142 1.44 20.03 -7.68
N TYR A 143 2.74 19.74 -7.81
CA TYR A 143 3.81 20.60 -7.32
C TYR A 143 3.86 21.93 -8.08
N ILE A 144 3.82 21.90 -9.42
CA ILE A 144 3.76 23.11 -10.24
C ILE A 144 2.52 23.94 -9.89
N TYR A 145 1.37 23.29 -9.67
CA TYR A 145 0.15 23.98 -9.28
C TYR A 145 0.24 24.61 -7.89
N ASP A 146 0.81 23.93 -6.89
CA ASP A 146 1.01 24.53 -5.56
C ASP A 146 2.05 25.66 -5.59
N ILE A 147 3.14 25.54 -6.37
CA ILE A 147 4.08 26.64 -6.59
C ILE A 147 3.34 27.84 -7.15
N TYR A 148 2.62 27.64 -8.25
CA TYR A 148 1.90 28.70 -8.94
C TYR A 148 0.92 29.41 -8.00
N THR A 149 0.07 28.65 -7.30
CA THR A 149 -0.89 29.22 -6.35
C THR A 149 -0.21 29.86 -5.15
N SER A 150 0.95 29.35 -4.72
CA SER A 150 1.70 29.88 -3.59
C SER A 150 2.44 31.16 -3.93
N VAL A 151 3.21 31.21 -5.01
CA VAL A 151 3.92 32.42 -5.48
C VAL A 151 2.95 33.58 -5.70
N ILE A 152 1.75 33.30 -6.21
CA ILE A 152 0.73 34.32 -6.42
C ILE A 152 0.11 34.79 -5.10
N SER A 153 -0.03 33.92 -4.08
CA SER A 153 -0.71 34.26 -2.81
C SER A 153 0.19 34.75 -1.69
N PHE A 154 1.42 34.27 -1.64
CA PHE A 154 2.39 34.55 -0.60
C PHE A 154 3.71 34.75 -1.33
N GLU A 155 4.36 35.88 -1.11
CA GLU A 155 5.62 36.24 -1.77
C GLU A 155 6.56 35.04 -1.90
N SER A 156 7.28 34.96 -3.03
CA SER A 156 8.08 33.81 -3.48
C SER A 156 8.93 33.12 -2.38
N ASN A 157 9.39 33.89 -1.39
CA ASN A 157 10.22 33.42 -0.29
C ASN A 157 9.52 32.42 0.66
N THR A 158 8.20 32.47 0.80
CA THR A 158 7.44 31.59 1.71
C THR A 158 7.28 30.16 1.18
N TYR A 159 7.41 29.98 -0.14
CA TYR A 159 7.17 28.69 -0.79
C TYR A 159 8.20 27.63 -0.41
N ILE A 160 9.47 28.04 -0.25
CA ILE A 160 10.58 27.11 -0.07
C ILE A 160 10.33 26.23 1.18
N PHE A 161 9.58 26.72 2.18
CA PHE A 161 9.27 26.00 3.42
C PHE A 161 8.35 24.78 3.23
N LYS A 162 7.64 24.66 2.10
CA LYS A 162 6.75 23.53 1.78
C LYS A 162 7.47 22.35 1.11
N ILE A 163 8.71 22.52 0.66
CA ILE A 163 9.48 21.45 0.00
C ILE A 163 9.49 20.14 0.81
N PRO A 164 9.67 20.15 2.15
CA PRO A 164 9.68 18.91 2.92
C PRO A 164 8.31 18.23 2.95
N ASP A 165 7.21 19.00 2.94
CA ASP A 165 5.85 18.46 2.88
C ASP A 165 5.66 17.66 1.58
N PHE A 166 6.14 18.18 0.44
CA PHE A 166 6.10 17.48 -0.85
C PHE A 166 6.93 16.20 -0.87
N ILE A 167 8.15 16.25 -0.35
CA ILE A 167 9.02 15.07 -0.29
C ILE A 167 8.36 13.99 0.57
N ASN A 168 7.82 14.35 1.73
CA ASN A 168 7.12 13.40 2.60
C ASN A 168 5.87 12.81 1.93
N GLN A 169 5.05 13.63 1.25
CA GLN A 169 3.88 13.15 0.51
C GLN A 169 4.26 12.19 -0.62
N TYR A 170 5.34 12.51 -1.34
CA TYR A 170 5.84 11.67 -2.42
C TYR A 170 6.36 10.32 -1.89
N VAL A 171 7.15 10.33 -0.80
CA VAL A 171 7.61 9.10 -0.12
C VAL A 171 6.42 8.24 0.33
N MET A 172 5.42 8.87 0.94
CA MET A 172 4.19 8.17 1.37
C MET A 172 3.43 7.56 0.18
N THR A 173 3.29 8.27 -0.94
CA THR A 173 2.63 7.71 -2.13
C THR A 173 3.38 6.52 -2.69
N LEU A 174 4.71 6.60 -2.78
CA LEU A 174 5.51 5.48 -3.27
C LEU A 174 5.36 4.24 -2.38
N GLU A 175 5.26 4.44 -1.08
CA GLU A 175 5.00 3.34 -0.15
C GLU A 175 3.61 2.75 -0.37
N VAL A 176 2.56 3.58 -0.51
CA VAL A 176 1.19 3.13 -0.81
C VAL A 176 1.14 2.31 -2.10
N VAL A 177 1.77 2.80 -3.18
CA VAL A 177 1.86 2.09 -4.47
C VAL A 177 2.58 0.75 -4.29
N THR A 178 3.63 0.71 -3.48
CA THR A 178 4.37 -0.52 -3.17
C THR A 178 3.49 -1.53 -2.45
N MET A 179 2.77 -1.13 -1.40
CA MET A 179 1.83 -1.98 -0.66
C MET A 179 0.76 -2.58 -1.59
N CYS A 180 0.15 -1.73 -2.42
CA CYS A 180 -0.90 -2.15 -3.35
C CYS A 180 -0.37 -3.15 -4.38
N ASN A 181 0.87 -2.95 -4.83
CA ASN A 181 1.52 -3.87 -5.74
C ASN A 181 1.77 -5.25 -5.11
N TYR A 182 2.23 -5.32 -3.86
CA TYR A 182 2.35 -6.61 -3.16
C TYR A 182 0.99 -7.29 -2.93
N ALA A 183 -0.02 -6.55 -2.47
CA ALA A 183 -1.37 -7.10 -2.25
C ALA A 183 -1.94 -7.68 -3.55
N GLN A 184 -1.89 -6.91 -4.64
CA GLN A 184 -2.36 -7.36 -5.94
C GLN A 184 -1.49 -8.53 -6.47
N ALA A 185 -0.21 -8.66 -6.09
CA ALA A 185 0.64 -9.80 -6.48
C ALA A 185 0.15 -11.10 -5.85
N ILE A 186 -0.17 -11.04 -4.56
CA ILE A 186 -0.82 -12.12 -3.83
C ILE A 186 -2.17 -12.47 -4.48
N LYS A 187 -2.99 -11.48 -4.85
CA LYS A 187 -4.27 -11.70 -5.56
C LYS A 187 -4.10 -12.47 -6.86
N CYS A 188 -3.11 -12.10 -7.69
CA CYS A 188 -2.82 -12.80 -8.94
C CYS A 188 -2.48 -14.27 -8.69
N LYS A 189 -1.73 -14.57 -7.62
CA LYS A 189 -1.39 -15.94 -7.23
C LYS A 189 -2.63 -16.71 -6.75
N PHE A 190 -3.51 -16.13 -5.95
CA PHE A 190 -4.81 -16.78 -5.64
C PHE A 190 -5.64 -17.07 -6.90
N LYS A 191 -5.73 -16.11 -7.82
CA LYS A 191 -6.45 -16.32 -9.09
C LYS A 191 -5.84 -17.47 -9.90
N ALA A 192 -4.53 -17.53 -9.98
CA ALA A 192 -3.84 -18.60 -10.69
C ALA A 192 -4.03 -19.96 -10.00
N LEU A 193 -4.05 -20.00 -8.66
CA LEU A 193 -4.31 -21.22 -7.88
C LEU A 193 -5.71 -21.75 -8.21
N ASN A 194 -6.71 -20.86 -8.16
CA ASN A 194 -8.11 -21.19 -8.47
C ASN A 194 -8.29 -21.74 -9.89
N LEU A 195 -7.59 -21.14 -10.87
CA LEU A 195 -7.62 -21.61 -12.25
C LEU A 195 -6.93 -22.97 -12.43
N SER A 196 -5.77 -23.15 -11.81
CA SER A 196 -5.03 -24.41 -11.87
C SER A 196 -5.78 -25.55 -11.17
N LEU A 197 -6.41 -25.27 -10.02
CA LEU A 197 -7.22 -26.24 -9.30
C LEU A 197 -8.43 -26.67 -10.14
N LYS A 198 -9.17 -25.71 -10.72
CA LYS A 198 -10.31 -26.01 -11.59
C LYS A 198 -9.93 -26.87 -12.79
N LYS A 199 -8.80 -26.58 -13.43
CA LYS A 199 -8.30 -27.39 -14.57
C LYS A 199 -7.94 -28.80 -14.12
N TYR A 200 -7.22 -28.90 -13.01
CA TYR A 200 -6.78 -30.19 -12.46
C TYR A 200 -7.95 -31.10 -12.08
N VAL A 201 -8.94 -30.60 -11.34
CA VAL A 201 -10.14 -31.39 -10.99
C VAL A 201 -10.86 -31.84 -12.26
N LYS A 202 -11.07 -30.94 -13.24
CA LYS A 202 -11.71 -31.31 -14.51
C LYS A 202 -10.97 -32.42 -15.25
N SER A 203 -9.64 -32.33 -15.33
CA SER A 203 -8.81 -33.34 -15.98
C SER A 203 -8.81 -34.67 -15.22
N SER A 204 -8.79 -34.64 -13.89
CA SER A 204 -8.81 -35.85 -13.04
C SER A 204 -10.15 -36.60 -13.16
N VAL A 205 -11.27 -35.89 -13.30
CA VAL A 205 -12.59 -36.50 -13.54
C VAL A 205 -12.68 -37.13 -14.95
N GLN A 206 -12.02 -36.54 -15.95
CA GLN A 206 -12.03 -37.07 -17.32
C GLN A 206 -11.07 -38.26 -17.50
N ASN A 207 -9.95 -38.28 -16.78
CA ASN A 207 -8.91 -39.29 -16.91
C ASN A 207 -8.76 -40.07 -15.60
N SER A 208 -9.46 -41.20 -15.50
CA SER A 208 -9.47 -42.08 -14.31
C SER A 208 -8.11 -42.70 -13.96
N SER A 209 -7.10 -42.59 -14.83
CA SER A 209 -5.74 -43.10 -14.62
C SER A 209 -4.78 -42.08 -13.99
N MET A 210 -5.19 -40.82 -13.80
CA MET A 210 -4.33 -39.80 -13.23
C MET A 210 -4.32 -39.88 -11.69
N ASN A 211 -3.15 -39.80 -11.07
CA ASN A 211 -3.05 -39.75 -9.60
C ASN A 211 -3.80 -38.53 -9.05
N CYS A 212 -4.79 -38.78 -8.20
CA CYS A 212 -5.59 -37.75 -7.52
C CYS A 212 -4.85 -37.26 -6.27
N ASP A 213 -3.81 -36.43 -6.43
CA ASP A 213 -3.07 -35.79 -5.33
C ASP A 213 -3.30 -34.26 -5.32
N LEU A 214 -4.05 -33.76 -4.33
CA LEU A 214 -4.29 -32.33 -4.09
C LEU A 214 -3.35 -31.70 -3.07
N ASP A 215 -2.40 -32.43 -2.49
CA ASP A 215 -1.51 -31.95 -1.42
C ASP A 215 -0.73 -30.72 -1.88
N LYS A 216 -0.26 -30.73 -3.13
CA LYS A 216 0.40 -29.56 -3.74
C LYS A 216 -0.46 -28.29 -3.69
N TYR A 217 -1.77 -28.40 -3.90
CA TYR A 217 -2.69 -27.25 -3.88
C TYR A 217 -2.96 -26.76 -2.45
N MET A 218 -3.03 -27.68 -1.48
CA MET A 218 -3.11 -27.36 -0.06
C MET A 218 -1.86 -26.61 0.41
N ASP A 219 -0.68 -27.08 0.01
CA ASP A 219 0.60 -26.43 0.32
C ASP A 219 0.69 -25.03 -0.29
N MET A 220 0.33 -24.88 -1.58
CA MET A 220 0.29 -23.56 -2.24
C MET A 220 -0.68 -22.61 -1.53
N HIS A 221 -1.86 -23.09 -1.12
CA HIS A 221 -2.82 -22.27 -0.37
C HIS A 221 -2.27 -21.87 1.01
N SER A 222 -1.71 -22.82 1.77
CA SER A 222 -1.12 -22.58 3.08
C SER A 222 0.02 -21.55 2.99
N LYS A 223 0.88 -21.68 1.98
CA LYS A 223 1.96 -20.73 1.69
C LYS A 223 1.43 -19.34 1.35
N LEU A 224 0.35 -19.23 0.58
CA LEU A 224 -0.31 -17.95 0.29
C LEU A 224 -0.88 -17.28 1.55
N CYS A 225 -1.53 -18.05 2.43
CA CYS A 225 -1.98 -17.54 3.73
C CYS A 225 -0.80 -17.04 4.58
N SER A 226 0.29 -17.81 4.64
CA SER A 226 1.52 -17.39 5.34
C SER A 226 2.13 -16.12 4.73
N THR A 227 2.02 -15.96 3.41
CA THR A 227 2.49 -14.76 2.69
C THR A 227 1.68 -13.53 3.08
N ILE A 228 0.36 -13.66 3.25
CA ILE A 228 -0.49 -12.57 3.75
C ILE A 228 -0.15 -12.20 5.19
N SER A 229 0.08 -13.19 6.07
CA SER A 229 0.54 -12.89 7.44
C SER A 229 1.86 -12.12 7.42
N THR A 230 2.78 -12.53 6.56
CA THR A 230 4.08 -11.85 6.42
C THR A 230 3.89 -10.44 5.84
N PHE A 231 2.95 -10.25 4.92
CA PHE A 231 2.57 -8.92 4.40
C PHE A 231 2.06 -8.02 5.52
N ASN A 232 1.13 -8.51 6.35
CA ASN A 232 0.60 -7.76 7.50
C ASN A 232 1.72 -7.39 8.49
N ASP A 233 2.67 -8.30 8.74
CA ASP A 233 3.82 -8.02 9.60
C ASP A 233 4.82 -7.02 8.97
N CYS A 234 4.89 -6.93 7.64
CA CYS A 234 5.76 -6.00 6.93
C CYS A 234 5.17 -4.59 6.81
N PHE A 235 3.88 -4.48 6.49
CA PHE A 235 3.23 -3.23 6.10
C PHE A 235 2.16 -2.76 7.08
N GLY A 236 1.79 -3.56 8.09
CA GLY A 236 0.68 -3.24 8.98
C GLY A 236 0.85 -1.93 9.74
N VAL A 237 2.08 -1.60 10.17
CA VAL A 237 2.38 -0.31 10.84
C VAL A 237 2.30 0.84 9.85
N GLN A 238 2.81 0.66 8.65
CA GLN A 238 2.82 1.68 7.61
C GLN A 238 1.40 1.98 7.14
N ILE A 239 0.55 0.97 6.95
CA ILE A 239 -0.86 1.17 6.58
C ILE A 239 -1.59 1.96 7.67
N LEU A 240 -1.37 1.62 8.94
CA LEU A 240 -1.95 2.36 10.06
C LEU A 240 -1.49 3.83 10.04
N GLY A 241 -0.21 4.06 9.80
CA GLY A 241 0.35 5.42 9.69
C GLY A 241 -0.23 6.21 8.52
N VAL A 242 -0.42 5.60 7.35
CA VAL A 242 -1.08 6.26 6.19
C VAL A 242 -2.52 6.65 6.54
N PHE A 243 -3.28 5.78 7.19
CA PHE A 243 -4.64 6.12 7.62
C PHE A 243 -4.67 7.23 8.67
N PHE A 244 -3.74 7.22 9.62
CA PHE A 244 -3.65 8.24 10.65
C PHE A 244 -3.25 9.62 10.08
N VAL A 245 -2.20 9.65 9.25
CA VAL A 245 -1.78 10.85 8.51
C VAL A 245 -2.93 11.36 7.64
N GLY A 246 -3.59 10.46 6.90
CA GLY A 246 -4.72 10.80 6.05
C GLY A 246 -5.89 11.40 6.84
N LEU A 247 -6.21 10.87 8.02
CA LEU A 247 -7.28 11.41 8.88
C LEU A 247 -6.96 12.84 9.35
N ILE A 248 -5.73 13.09 9.79
CA ILE A 248 -5.29 14.43 10.24
C ILE A 248 -5.27 15.41 9.06
N ALA A 249 -4.64 15.02 7.95
CA ALA A 249 -4.50 15.87 6.76
C ALA A 249 -5.87 16.20 6.13
N THR A 250 -6.80 15.25 6.07
CA THR A 250 -8.16 15.49 5.56
C THR A 250 -8.99 16.35 6.51
N THR A 251 -8.89 16.14 7.83
CA THR A 251 -9.60 16.96 8.84
C THR A 251 -9.12 18.40 8.77
N TYR A 252 -7.79 18.58 8.75
CA TYR A 252 -7.17 19.90 8.61
C TYR A 252 -7.56 20.57 7.29
N GLY A 253 -7.36 19.88 6.16
CA GLY A 253 -7.70 20.42 4.84
C GLY A 253 -9.17 20.82 4.73
N ALA A 254 -10.09 19.99 5.25
CA ALA A 254 -11.52 20.29 5.24
C ALA A 254 -11.88 21.48 6.14
N PHE A 255 -11.27 21.58 7.33
CA PHE A 255 -11.44 22.74 8.20
C PHE A 255 -11.01 24.04 7.50
N ILE A 256 -9.82 24.04 6.90
CA ILE A 256 -9.30 25.20 6.17
C ILE A 256 -10.15 25.53 4.94
N PHE A 257 -10.56 24.52 4.18
CA PHE A 257 -11.45 24.68 3.04
C PHE A 257 -12.75 25.40 3.46
N LEU A 258 -13.39 24.96 4.55
CA LEU A 258 -14.62 25.57 5.06
C LEU A 258 -14.37 26.97 5.63
N LEU A 259 -13.22 27.19 6.26
CA LEU A 259 -12.81 28.51 6.74
C LEU A 259 -12.79 29.54 5.62
N TYR A 260 -12.16 29.20 4.49
CA TYR A 260 -12.10 30.06 3.31
C TYR A 260 -13.44 30.14 2.58
N ALA A 261 -14.16 29.02 2.43
CA ALA A 261 -15.46 28.99 1.75
C ALA A 261 -16.52 29.83 2.48
N SER A 262 -16.44 29.95 3.81
CA SER A 262 -17.34 30.78 4.62
C SER A 262 -17.08 32.29 4.52
N GLY A 263 -16.04 32.73 3.81
CA GLY A 263 -15.67 34.16 3.71
C GLY A 263 -15.08 34.76 4.99
N ASN A 264 -14.91 33.94 6.04
CA ASN A 264 -14.38 34.40 7.32
C ASN A 264 -12.88 34.69 7.29
N ALA A 265 -12.14 34.16 6.30
CA ALA A 265 -10.73 34.43 6.11
C ALA A 265 -10.57 35.45 4.97
N LYS A 266 -10.17 36.68 5.30
CA LYS A 266 -9.79 37.69 4.29
C LYS A 266 -8.40 37.34 3.75
N ILE A 267 -8.30 37.05 2.46
CA ILE A 267 -7.00 36.93 1.78
C ILE A 267 -6.51 38.34 1.54
N SER A 268 -5.29 38.65 1.99
CA SER A 268 -4.71 40.01 1.91
C SER A 268 -4.26 40.42 0.50
N TYR A 269 -4.41 39.54 -0.50
CA TYR A 269 -3.91 39.72 -1.86
C TYR A 269 -5.02 39.39 -2.87
N ASP A 270 -5.01 40.06 -4.03
CA ASP A 270 -5.95 39.96 -5.19
C ASP A 270 -6.05 38.56 -5.85
N VAL A 271 -5.51 37.53 -5.20
CA VAL A 271 -5.62 36.16 -5.67
C VAL A 271 -7.05 35.69 -5.51
N SER A 272 -7.60 35.16 -6.59
CA SER A 272 -8.92 34.52 -6.54
C SER A 272 -8.89 33.40 -5.50
N VAL A 273 -9.63 33.61 -4.39
CA VAL A 273 -9.90 32.65 -3.30
C VAL A 273 -10.18 31.25 -3.84
N PHE A 274 -10.77 31.18 -5.03
CA PHE A 274 -11.02 29.99 -5.81
C PHE A 274 -9.80 29.07 -5.97
N TYR A 275 -8.62 29.58 -6.33
CA TYR A 275 -7.44 28.73 -6.56
C TYR A 275 -6.97 28.04 -5.28
N ARG A 276 -7.08 28.74 -4.14
CA ARG A 276 -6.75 28.18 -2.82
C ARG A 276 -7.75 27.10 -2.40
N LEU A 277 -9.04 27.36 -2.59
CA LEU A 277 -10.08 26.37 -2.33
C LEU A 277 -9.88 25.09 -3.16
N MET A 278 -9.54 25.25 -4.45
CA MET A 278 -9.26 24.11 -5.33
C MET A 278 -8.03 23.32 -4.88
N LEU A 279 -6.95 23.99 -4.46
CA LEU A 279 -5.78 23.32 -3.91
C LEU A 279 -6.11 22.46 -2.68
N PHE A 280 -6.86 23.02 -1.71
CA PHE A 280 -7.26 22.26 -0.52
C PHE A 280 -8.18 21.09 -0.86
N LEU A 281 -9.11 21.28 -1.79
CA LEU A 281 -9.97 20.19 -2.27
C LEU A 281 -9.16 19.07 -2.91
N ILE A 282 -8.20 19.40 -3.78
CA ILE A 282 -7.28 18.43 -4.39
C ILE A 282 -6.49 17.68 -3.32
N PHE A 283 -5.99 18.38 -2.30
CA PHE A 283 -5.24 17.78 -1.20
C PHE A 283 -6.09 16.80 -0.39
N ILE A 284 -7.31 17.18 -0.01
CA ILE A 284 -8.26 16.30 0.69
C ILE A 284 -8.54 15.04 -0.15
N CYS A 285 -8.87 15.24 -1.43
CA CYS A 285 -9.13 14.14 -2.37
C CYS A 285 -7.93 13.20 -2.50
N TYR A 286 -6.71 13.74 -2.54
CA TYR A 286 -5.48 12.94 -2.62
C TYR A 286 -5.30 12.01 -1.41
N PHE A 287 -5.42 12.49 -0.17
CA PHE A 287 -5.28 11.63 1.01
C PHE A 287 -6.41 10.59 1.11
N MET A 288 -7.65 10.96 0.75
CA MET A 288 -8.75 9.99 0.69
C MET A 288 -8.48 8.90 -0.36
N LEU A 289 -7.98 9.29 -1.53
CA LEU A 289 -7.63 8.37 -2.62
C LEU A 289 -6.59 7.34 -2.17
N LEU A 290 -5.55 7.75 -1.44
CA LEU A 290 -4.54 6.82 -0.91
C LEU A 290 -5.18 5.76 -0.01
N GLY A 291 -6.06 6.17 0.92
CA GLY A 291 -6.76 5.24 1.79
C GLY A 291 -7.69 4.28 1.04
N ILE A 292 -8.40 4.79 0.02
CA ILE A 292 -9.26 3.98 -0.86
C ILE A 292 -8.44 2.95 -1.64
N ILE A 293 -7.33 3.35 -2.27
CA ILE A 293 -6.51 2.47 -3.12
C ILE A 293 -5.93 1.31 -2.29
N ILE A 294 -5.43 1.57 -1.06
CA ILE A 294 -4.97 0.52 -0.14
C ILE A 294 -6.11 -0.46 0.16
N THR A 295 -7.26 0.09 0.56
CA THR A 295 -8.42 -0.71 0.99
C THR A 295 -8.95 -1.57 -0.15
N VAL A 296 -9.13 -1.00 -1.34
CA VAL A 296 -9.57 -1.72 -2.55
C VAL A 296 -8.60 -2.85 -2.89
N SER A 297 -7.30 -2.59 -2.84
CA SER A 297 -6.27 -3.59 -3.15
C SER A 297 -6.29 -4.76 -2.16
N CYS A 298 -6.39 -4.47 -0.86
CA CYS A 298 -6.44 -5.49 0.20
C CYS A 298 -7.75 -6.29 0.15
N VAL A 299 -8.89 -5.62 0.07
CA VAL A 299 -10.22 -6.25 0.02
C VAL A 299 -10.35 -7.11 -1.23
N ALA A 300 -9.93 -6.63 -2.40
CA ALA A 300 -9.99 -7.43 -3.62
C ALA A 300 -9.11 -8.67 -3.56
N THR A 301 -7.98 -8.59 -2.85
CA THR A 301 -7.10 -9.74 -2.60
C THR A 301 -7.75 -10.74 -1.66
N ALA A 302 -8.28 -10.27 -0.52
CA ALA A 302 -8.99 -11.10 0.44
C ALA A 302 -10.21 -11.79 -0.18
N TRP A 303 -11.00 -11.06 -0.97
CA TRP A 303 -12.15 -11.60 -1.70
C TRP A 303 -11.74 -12.71 -2.67
N THR A 304 -10.64 -12.50 -3.42
CA THR A 304 -10.13 -13.53 -4.36
C THR A 304 -9.66 -14.79 -3.62
N GLY A 305 -9.06 -14.62 -2.44
CA GLY A 305 -8.68 -15.73 -1.56
C GLY A 305 -9.88 -16.49 -1.00
N ARG A 306 -10.91 -15.79 -0.50
CA ARG A 306 -12.16 -16.43 -0.02
C ARG A 306 -12.89 -17.15 -1.16
N HIS A 307 -12.82 -16.62 -2.38
CA HIS A 307 -13.39 -17.27 -3.56
C HIS A 307 -12.76 -18.64 -3.86
N THR A 308 -11.56 -18.93 -3.36
CA THR A 308 -10.96 -20.28 -3.44
C THR A 308 -11.86 -21.34 -2.81
N ALA A 309 -12.50 -21.06 -1.67
CA ALA A 309 -13.45 -22.00 -1.05
C ALA A 309 -14.65 -22.24 -1.96
N THR A 310 -15.23 -21.18 -2.54
CA THR A 310 -16.34 -21.28 -3.49
C THR A 310 -15.97 -22.12 -4.71
N VAL A 311 -14.75 -21.99 -5.22
CA VAL A 311 -14.25 -22.83 -6.31
C VAL A 311 -14.17 -24.29 -5.88
N CYS A 312 -13.63 -24.59 -4.69
CA CYS A 312 -13.56 -25.96 -4.18
C CYS A 312 -14.96 -26.58 -4.04
N TYR A 313 -15.91 -25.90 -3.39
CA TYR A 313 -17.28 -26.40 -3.28
C TYR A 313 -17.98 -26.57 -4.62
N LYS A 314 -17.78 -25.62 -5.56
CA LYS A 314 -18.34 -25.75 -6.92
C LYS A 314 -17.77 -26.96 -7.65
N GLN A 315 -16.47 -27.24 -7.49
CA GLN A 315 -15.84 -28.43 -8.05
C GLN A 315 -16.35 -29.71 -7.37
N LEU A 316 -16.59 -29.69 -6.05
CA LEU A 316 -17.15 -30.81 -5.29
C LEU A 316 -18.57 -31.16 -5.75
N LEU A 317 -19.40 -30.15 -6.05
CA LEU A 317 -20.74 -30.36 -6.60
C LEU A 317 -20.73 -30.91 -8.02
N GLN A 318 -19.66 -30.67 -8.79
CA GLN A 318 -19.50 -31.21 -10.15
C GLN A 318 -18.99 -32.65 -10.16
N THR A 319 -18.38 -33.13 -9.07
CA THR A 319 -18.04 -34.55 -8.93
C THR A 319 -19.30 -35.38 -8.66
N LEU A 320 -19.38 -36.57 -9.27
CA LEU A 320 -20.56 -37.44 -9.17
C LEU A 320 -20.94 -37.71 -7.70
N PRO A 321 -22.23 -37.69 -7.36
CA PRO A 321 -22.69 -37.96 -5.98
C PRO A 321 -22.24 -39.35 -5.50
N PHE A 322 -22.20 -40.32 -6.41
CA PHE A 322 -21.74 -41.69 -6.18
C PHE A 322 -20.43 -41.95 -6.94
N PRO A 323 -19.26 -41.80 -6.29
CA PRO A 323 -17.97 -42.02 -6.94
C PRO A 323 -17.80 -43.49 -7.28
N LYS A 324 -17.56 -43.76 -8.57
CA LYS A 324 -17.42 -45.12 -9.12
C LYS A 324 -16.00 -45.66 -8.98
N SER A 325 -15.01 -44.77 -9.02
CA SER A 325 -13.59 -45.14 -8.89
C SER A 325 -13.02 -44.79 -7.52
N LEU A 326 -11.95 -45.49 -7.13
CA LEU A 326 -11.20 -45.18 -5.90
C LEU A 326 -10.58 -43.78 -5.97
N CYS A 327 -10.09 -43.36 -7.14
CA CYS A 327 -9.54 -42.01 -7.36
C CYS A 327 -10.58 -40.92 -7.11
N GLU A 328 -11.81 -41.07 -7.61
CA GLU A 328 -12.89 -40.10 -7.37
C GLU A 328 -13.23 -39.98 -5.87
N ARG A 329 -13.19 -41.09 -5.12
CA ARG A 329 -13.38 -41.06 -3.66
C ARG A 329 -12.27 -40.28 -2.96
N THR A 330 -11.02 -40.53 -3.33
CA THR A 330 -9.85 -39.83 -2.79
C THR A 330 -9.91 -38.34 -3.12
N LEU A 331 -10.15 -38.00 -4.40
CA LEU A 331 -10.28 -36.62 -4.86
C LEU A 331 -11.38 -35.87 -4.11
N LYS A 332 -12.55 -36.50 -3.92
CA LYS A 332 -13.67 -35.89 -3.17
C LYS A 332 -13.28 -35.62 -1.72
N LYS A 333 -12.60 -36.57 -1.07
CA LYS A 333 -12.14 -36.44 0.32
C LYS A 333 -11.12 -35.30 0.46
N GLU A 334 -10.12 -35.26 -0.41
CA GLU A 334 -9.09 -34.21 -0.42
C GLU A 334 -9.66 -32.84 -0.77
N LEU A 335 -10.57 -32.76 -1.74
CA LEU A 335 -11.22 -31.50 -2.10
C LEU A 335 -12.09 -30.96 -0.96
N LEU A 336 -12.73 -31.85 -0.19
CA LEU A 336 -13.47 -31.48 1.01
C LEU A 336 -12.52 -30.98 2.11
N ALA A 337 -11.40 -31.66 2.33
CA ALA A 337 -10.37 -31.22 3.27
C ALA A 337 -9.79 -29.84 2.90
N LEU A 338 -9.49 -29.62 1.62
CA LEU A 338 -9.04 -28.33 1.10
C LEU A 338 -10.13 -27.25 1.27
N ALA A 339 -11.39 -27.55 0.94
CA ALA A 339 -12.49 -26.60 1.09
C ALA A 339 -12.68 -26.18 2.56
N ASP A 340 -12.61 -27.14 3.49
CA ASP A 340 -12.70 -26.88 4.93
C ASP A 340 -11.52 -26.03 5.42
N GLN A 341 -10.29 -26.38 5.03
CA GLN A 341 -9.09 -25.60 5.38
C GLN A 341 -9.18 -24.15 4.87
N VAL A 342 -9.64 -23.94 3.64
CA VAL A 342 -9.79 -22.61 3.02
C VAL A 342 -10.92 -21.82 3.70
N SER A 343 -12.00 -22.49 4.10
CA SER A 343 -13.13 -21.87 4.79
C SER A 343 -12.75 -21.40 6.20
N GLN A 344 -12.02 -22.22 6.95
CA GLN A 344 -11.61 -21.92 8.31
C GLN A 344 -10.54 -20.83 8.39
N ARG A 345 -9.60 -20.78 7.44
CA ARG A 345 -8.54 -19.76 7.40
C ARG A 345 -9.02 -18.49 6.69
N GLN A 346 -9.78 -17.67 7.41
CA GLN A 346 -10.23 -16.38 6.89
C GLN A 346 -9.05 -15.47 6.54
N ILE A 347 -8.92 -15.17 5.25
CA ILE A 347 -7.92 -14.24 4.74
C ILE A 347 -8.37 -12.81 5.06
N ASN A 348 -7.64 -12.17 5.99
CA ASN A 348 -7.87 -10.80 6.39
C ASN A 348 -6.55 -10.02 6.39
N PHE A 349 -6.57 -8.84 5.78
CA PHE A 349 -5.49 -7.87 5.87
C PHE A 349 -5.68 -7.03 7.13
N THR A 350 -4.62 -6.86 7.91
CA THR A 350 -4.70 -6.15 9.18
C THR A 350 -3.56 -5.15 9.32
N ALA A 351 -3.87 -3.98 9.85
CA ALA A 351 -2.89 -2.99 10.27
C ALA A 351 -2.58 -3.23 11.76
N CYS A 352 -1.32 -3.57 12.07
CA CYS A 352 -0.85 -3.91 13.43
C CYS A 352 -1.66 -5.01 14.16
N ARG A 353 -2.38 -5.87 13.43
CA ARG A 353 -3.37 -6.84 13.99
C ARG A 353 -4.52 -6.20 14.77
N PHE A 354 -4.58 -4.87 14.83
CA PHE A 354 -5.60 -4.10 15.53
C PHE A 354 -6.76 -3.75 14.60
N LEU A 355 -6.43 -3.28 13.39
CA LEU A 355 -7.40 -2.74 12.45
C LEU A 355 -7.55 -3.65 11.23
N THR A 356 -8.72 -4.21 11.00
CA THR A 356 -9.01 -4.94 9.76
C THR A 356 -9.18 -3.98 8.60
N ILE A 357 -8.48 -4.22 7.49
CA ILE A 357 -8.53 -3.34 6.32
C ILE A 357 -9.75 -3.73 5.47
N ASP A 358 -10.87 -3.05 5.72
CA ASP A 358 -12.12 -3.21 4.99
C ASP A 358 -12.81 -1.86 4.72
N PHE A 359 -13.85 -1.88 3.88
CA PHE A 359 -14.61 -0.67 3.57
C PHE A 359 -15.34 -0.10 4.79
N LYS A 360 -15.73 -0.94 5.76
CA LYS A 360 -16.37 -0.49 6.99
C LYS A 360 -15.44 0.41 7.80
N THR A 361 -14.20 -0.01 7.96
CA THR A 361 -13.15 0.76 8.64
C THR A 361 -12.88 2.07 7.91
N LEU A 362 -12.73 2.03 6.58
CA LEU A 362 -12.51 3.23 5.78
C LEU A 362 -13.65 4.24 5.92
N CYS A 363 -14.91 3.79 5.81
CA CYS A 363 -16.08 4.63 6.02
C CYS A 363 -16.16 5.19 7.45
N THR A 364 -15.74 4.41 8.45
CA THR A 364 -15.68 4.87 9.86
C THR A 364 -14.64 5.98 10.03
N LEU A 365 -13.46 5.84 9.41
CA LEU A 365 -12.41 6.87 9.44
C LEU A 365 -12.89 8.16 8.76
N PHE A 366 -13.47 8.08 7.56
CA PHE A 366 -14.00 9.25 6.86
C PHE A 366 -15.20 9.88 7.58
N GLY A 367 -16.07 9.06 8.18
CA GLY A 367 -17.16 9.54 9.03
C GLY A 367 -16.64 10.29 10.25
N SER A 368 -15.57 9.79 10.90
CA SER A 368 -14.91 10.47 12.01
C SER A 368 -14.29 11.81 11.59
N THR A 369 -13.61 11.87 10.43
CA THR A 369 -13.13 13.14 9.86
C THR A 369 -14.27 14.14 9.68
N ALA A 370 -15.39 13.73 9.07
CA ALA A 370 -16.54 14.60 8.86
C ALA A 370 -17.14 15.11 10.18
N MET A 371 -17.29 14.24 11.19
CA MET A 371 -17.75 14.64 12.53
C MET A 371 -16.79 15.64 13.19
N ASN A 372 -15.48 15.40 13.14
CA ASN A 372 -14.48 16.31 13.70
C ASN A 372 -14.54 17.69 13.04
N VAL A 373 -14.72 17.74 11.72
CA VAL A 373 -14.86 18.99 10.97
C VAL A 373 -16.13 19.74 11.40
N ILE A 374 -17.26 19.06 11.58
CA ILE A 374 -18.50 19.68 12.07
C ILE A 374 -18.30 20.27 13.47
N ILE A 375 -17.66 19.52 14.37
CA ILE A 375 -17.37 19.98 15.74
C ILE A 375 -16.47 21.22 15.71
N LEU A 376 -15.40 21.21 14.91
CA LEU A 376 -14.49 22.35 14.76
C LEU A 376 -15.20 23.59 14.22
N LEU A 377 -16.19 23.42 13.33
CA LEU A 377 -17.00 24.53 12.84
C LEU A 377 -17.92 25.12 13.92
N GLN A 378 -18.47 24.30 14.81
CA GLN A 378 -19.35 24.76 15.89
C GLN A 378 -18.62 25.61 16.92
N PHE A 379 -17.37 25.25 17.26
CA PHE A 379 -16.53 26.00 18.21
C PHE A 379 -15.96 27.30 17.65
N LYS A 380 -16.23 27.62 16.39
CA LYS A 380 -15.75 28.84 15.73
C LYS A 380 -16.80 29.97 15.69
N LYS A 381 -17.99 29.73 16.23
CA LYS A 381 -18.92 30.80 16.62
C LYS A 381 -18.38 31.48 17.87
#